data_AF-A0A085TYT5-F1
#
_entry.id   AF-A0A085TYT5-F1
#
_cell.length_a   1.000
_cell.length_b   1.000
_cell.length_c   1.000
_cell.angle_alpha   90.00
_cell.angle_beta   90.00
_cell.angle_gamma   90.00
#
_symmetry.space_group_name_H-M   'P 1'
#
loop_
_entity.id
_entity.type
_entity.pdbx_description
1 polymer ?
#
loop_
_entity_poly.entity_id
_entity_poly.type
_entity_poly.pdbx_seq_one_letter_code
_entity_poly.pdbx_strand_id
1 'polypeptide(L)'
;MFNTMTFTKAAGALLGAFLLFLLTSWASSGLYHVGEAEDSSGGDHEVAQSDKPMMSAAPGDLLAKDDTGGDAAAAEEETQIALGDGDPAKGEKIFGKCKACHSLEGKNGVGPHLDGVVDREVAAVDGFNYSDALKSHGGTWTLEALNEWLTNPKDYIPGNKMSFAGLKKAEDRNDVIAYLQEHSN
;
A
#
# COMPACT_ATOMS: atom_id res chain seq x y z
N MET A 1 45.91 11.90 -29.06
CA MET A 1 45.74 10.63 -29.79
C MET A 1 45.09 9.64 -28.84
N PHE A 2 43.77 9.44 -28.91
CA PHE A 2 43.08 8.49 -28.03
C PHE A 2 43.37 7.07 -28.52
N ASN A 3 43.95 6.23 -27.66
CA ASN A 3 44.29 4.85 -27.99
C ASN A 3 43.02 4.02 -28.15
N THR A 4 42.67 3.66 -29.38
CA THR A 4 41.49 2.84 -29.73
C THR A 4 41.43 1.54 -28.92
N MET A 5 42.58 0.93 -28.61
CA MET A 5 42.65 -0.29 -27.78
C MET A 5 42.27 -0.07 -26.31
N THR A 6 42.49 1.13 -25.77
CA THR A 6 42.12 1.45 -24.38
C THR A 6 40.62 1.74 -24.28
N PHE A 7 40.06 2.41 -25.29
CA PHE A 7 38.62 2.68 -25.35
C PHE A 7 37.81 1.39 -25.49
N THR A 8 38.23 0.44 -26.34
CA THR A 8 37.53 -0.85 -26.50
C THR A 8 37.62 -1.72 -25.25
N LYS A 9 38.76 -1.74 -24.54
CA LYS A 9 38.89 -2.42 -23.25
C LYS A 9 38.00 -1.81 -22.17
N ALA A 10 37.97 -0.48 -22.08
CA ALA A 10 37.13 0.22 -21.11
C ALA A 10 35.63 -0.01 -21.39
N ALA A 11 35.21 0.11 -22.66
CA ALA A 11 33.84 -0.17 -23.06
C ALA A 11 33.44 -1.63 -22.79
N GLY A 12 34.33 -2.59 -23.06
CA GLY A 12 34.09 -4.00 -22.78
C GLY A 12 33.95 -4.30 -21.28
N ALA A 13 34.78 -3.68 -20.43
CA ALA A 13 34.68 -3.84 -18.98
C ALA A 13 33.37 -3.24 -18.42
N LEU A 14 32.95 -2.09 -18.95
CA LEU A 14 31.73 -1.40 -18.52
C LEU A 14 30.49 -2.18 -18.95
N LEU A 15 30.45 -2.68 -20.19
CA LEU A 15 29.37 -3.53 -20.70
C LEU A 15 29.32 -4.88 -19.97
N GLY A 16 30.47 -5.48 -19.66
CA GLY A 16 30.55 -6.73 -18.90
C GLY A 16 30.03 -6.58 -17.47
N ALA A 17 30.42 -5.51 -16.78
CA ALA A 17 29.92 -5.19 -15.44
C ALA A 17 28.41 -4.89 -15.46
N PHE A 18 27.94 -4.16 -16.47
CA PHE A 18 26.51 -3.88 -16.67
C PHE A 18 25.70 -5.14 -16.96
N LEU A 19 26.20 -6.05 -17.80
CA LEU A 19 25.55 -7.33 -18.09
C LEU A 19 25.47 -8.21 -16.83
N LEU A 20 26.54 -8.28 -16.03
CA LEU A 20 26.53 -8.99 -14.75
C LEU A 20 25.51 -8.39 -13.78
N PHE A 21 25.42 -7.06 -13.71
CA PHE A 21 24.42 -6.38 -12.89
C PHE A 21 22.99 -6.71 -13.35
N LEU A 22 22.70 -6.68 -14.66
CA LEU A 22 21.39 -7.03 -15.20
C LEU A 22 21.02 -8.49 -14.98
N LEU A 23 21.97 -9.42 -15.16
CA LEU A 23 21.76 -10.84 -14.90
C LEU A 23 21.52 -11.11 -13.41
N THR A 24 22.24 -10.40 -12.53
CA THR A 24 22.02 -10.50 -11.08
C THR A 24 20.66 -9.91 -10.69
N SER A 25 20.25 -8.79 -11.29
CA SER A 25 18.92 -8.20 -11.06
C SER A 25 17.80 -9.11 -11.57
N TRP A 26 17.97 -9.76 -12.72
CA TRP A 26 17.00 -10.72 -13.26
C TRP A 26 16.93 -12.02 -12.43
N ALA A 27 18.08 -12.58 -12.04
CA ALA A 27 18.15 -13.75 -11.17
C ALA A 27 17.57 -13.46 -9.78
N SER A 28 17.79 -12.24 -9.28
CA SER A 28 17.16 -11.73 -8.06
C SER A 28 15.64 -11.71 -8.20
N SER A 29 15.08 -11.17 -9.29
CA SER A 29 13.63 -11.20 -9.53
C SER A 29 13.04 -12.62 -9.54
N GLY A 30 13.76 -13.62 -10.06
CA GLY A 30 13.32 -15.02 -10.01
C GLY A 30 13.38 -15.65 -8.61
N LEU A 31 14.23 -15.14 -7.73
CA LEU A 31 14.32 -15.57 -6.33
C LEU A 31 13.32 -14.84 -5.42
N TYR A 32 12.89 -13.62 -5.81
CA TYR A 32 11.98 -12.78 -5.02
C TYR A 32 10.53 -12.77 -5.55
N HIS A 33 10.20 -13.45 -6.65
CA HIS A 33 8.82 -13.65 -7.13
C HIS A 33 8.49 -15.15 -7.29
N VAL A 34 8.36 -15.85 -6.17
CA VAL A 34 7.39 -16.96 -6.06
C VAL A 34 6.07 -16.31 -5.67
N GLY A 35 5.22 -16.05 -6.66
CA GLY A 35 3.90 -15.44 -6.51
C GLY A 35 3.56 -14.49 -7.66
N GLU A 36 2.91 -15.05 -8.70
CA GLU A 36 1.98 -14.41 -9.66
C GLU A 36 2.60 -13.37 -10.65
N ALA A 37 2.61 -13.61 -11.97
CA ALA A 37 1.48 -13.42 -12.90
C ALA A 37 0.72 -12.12 -12.53
N GLU A 38 0.68 -11.03 -13.29
CA GLU A 38 0.58 -10.87 -14.74
C GLU A 38 0.39 -9.35 -15.02
N ASP A 39 0.99 -8.81 -16.08
CA ASP A 39 0.57 -7.55 -16.71
C ASP A 39 1.13 -7.54 -18.15
N SER A 40 0.52 -7.03 -19.21
CA SER A 40 -0.81 -6.48 -19.52
C SER A 40 -0.82 -6.30 -21.05
N SER A 41 -1.99 -6.15 -21.71
CA SER A 41 -2.23 -5.11 -22.74
C SER A 41 -3.41 -5.42 -23.69
N GLY A 42 -4.24 -4.38 -23.90
CA GLY A 42 -5.22 -4.20 -24.99
C GLY A 42 -6.66 -4.22 -24.48
N GLY A 43 -7.42 -3.11 -24.41
CA GLY A 43 -7.98 -2.37 -25.56
C GLY A 43 -9.01 -3.27 -26.26
N ASP A 44 -10.31 -3.01 -26.37
CA ASP A 44 -11.06 -1.79 -26.69
C ASP A 44 -12.58 -1.97 -26.42
N HIS A 45 -13.36 -0.92 -26.69
CA HIS A 45 -14.79 -0.75 -26.42
C HIS A 45 -15.71 -1.74 -27.14
N GLU A 46 -16.80 -2.16 -26.49
CA GLU A 46 -18.16 -2.10 -27.09
C GLU A 46 -19.31 -2.24 -26.08
N VAL A 47 -20.41 -1.58 -26.44
CA VAL A 47 -21.70 -1.42 -25.76
C VAL A 47 -22.64 -2.57 -26.10
N ALA A 48 -23.30 -3.18 -25.11
CA ALA A 48 -24.66 -3.69 -25.25
C ALA A 48 -25.34 -3.94 -23.89
N GLN A 49 -26.42 -3.21 -23.67
CA GLN A 49 -27.43 -3.40 -22.64
C GLN A 49 -28.29 -4.64 -22.94
N SER A 50 -28.70 -5.40 -21.92
CA SER A 50 -29.96 -6.19 -21.89
C SER A 50 -30.22 -6.78 -20.48
N ASP A 51 -31.25 -6.23 -19.83
CA ASP A 51 -32.33 -6.90 -19.10
C ASP A 51 -32.10 -8.07 -18.10
N LYS A 52 -32.52 -7.81 -16.85
CA LYS A 52 -32.92 -8.71 -15.73
C LYS A 52 -33.95 -9.81 -16.18
N PRO A 53 -34.37 -10.83 -15.38
CA PRO A 53 -34.34 -10.95 -13.89
C PRO A 53 -34.19 -12.38 -13.25
N MET A 54 -34.09 -12.38 -11.90
CA MET A 54 -34.77 -13.29 -10.92
C MET A 54 -34.41 -14.78 -10.85
N MET A 55 -33.93 -15.23 -9.66
CA MET A 55 -34.51 -16.29 -8.78
C MET A 55 -33.51 -16.55 -7.63
N SER A 56 -33.72 -16.08 -6.40
CA SER A 56 -34.44 -16.73 -5.28
C SER A 56 -33.91 -18.12 -4.85
N ALA A 57 -33.67 -18.22 -3.53
CA ALA A 57 -33.76 -19.37 -2.63
C ALA A 57 -32.43 -19.93 -2.07
N ALA A 58 -32.38 -19.92 -0.74
CA ALA A 58 -31.35 -20.45 0.15
C ALA A 58 -31.59 -21.96 0.46
N PRO A 59 -30.97 -22.54 1.51
CA PRO A 59 -29.83 -23.46 1.43
C PRO A 59 -30.21 -24.91 1.81
N GLY A 60 -29.29 -25.87 1.62
CA GLY A 60 -29.52 -27.25 2.04
C GLY A 60 -28.25 -28.10 2.10
N ASP A 61 -27.79 -28.28 3.34
CA ASP A 61 -26.87 -29.27 3.91
C ASP A 61 -26.44 -30.46 3.04
N LEU A 62 -25.14 -30.78 3.03
CA LEU A 62 -24.65 -32.15 3.32
C LEU A 62 -23.22 -32.12 3.90
N LEU A 63 -23.05 -32.99 4.90
CA LEU A 63 -21.94 -33.11 5.84
C LEU A 63 -20.85 -34.09 5.38
N ALA A 64 -19.62 -33.83 5.86
CA ALA A 64 -18.51 -34.76 6.14
C ALA A 64 -17.78 -35.40 4.93
N LYS A 65 -16.45 -35.64 4.95
CA LYS A 65 -15.56 -35.93 6.07
C LYS A 65 -14.07 -35.75 5.68
N ASP A 66 -13.32 -35.24 6.65
CA ASP A 66 -11.89 -35.38 7.00
C ASP A 66 -10.98 -36.24 6.08
N ASP A 67 -9.82 -35.71 5.66
CA ASP A 67 -8.50 -36.09 6.22
C ASP A 67 -7.28 -35.66 5.33
N THR A 68 -6.30 -35.04 6.01
CA THR A 68 -4.85 -34.98 5.69
C THR A 68 -4.31 -34.12 4.51
N GLY A 69 -3.92 -32.88 4.85
CA GLY A 69 -2.51 -32.49 4.98
C GLY A 69 -1.68 -32.22 3.72
N GLY A 70 -1.23 -30.96 3.54
CA GLY A 70 0.03 -30.67 2.84
C GLY A 70 0.08 -29.39 2.02
N ASP A 71 0.33 -28.27 2.72
CA ASP A 71 1.10 -27.09 2.30
C ASP A 71 0.64 -26.20 1.12
N ALA A 72 0.25 -24.98 1.51
CA ALA A 72 0.57 -23.68 0.92
C ALA A 72 0.26 -23.43 -0.57
N ALA A 73 -0.99 -23.05 -0.80
CA ALA A 73 -1.27 -21.88 -1.63
C ALA A 73 -2.38 -21.11 -0.91
N ALA A 74 -1.99 -20.05 -0.19
CA ALA A 74 -2.95 -19.11 0.36
C ALA A 74 -3.60 -18.40 -0.82
N ALA A 75 -4.74 -18.95 -1.27
CA ALA A 75 -5.69 -18.21 -2.05
C ALA A 75 -6.06 -16.97 -1.22
N GLU A 76 -5.84 -15.80 -1.80
CA GLU A 76 -6.25 -14.53 -1.23
C GLU A 76 -7.79 -14.50 -1.27
N GLU A 77 -8.38 -15.04 -0.20
CA GLU A 77 -9.76 -14.79 0.14
C GLU A 77 -9.81 -13.31 0.54
N GLU A 78 -10.41 -12.47 -0.31
CA GLU A 78 -10.83 -11.11 0.03
C GLU A 78 -11.87 -11.19 1.16
N THR A 79 -11.37 -11.50 2.36
CA THR A 79 -12.12 -11.40 3.58
C THR A 79 -12.37 -9.91 3.78
N GLN A 80 -13.62 -9.50 3.92
CA GLN A 80 -13.94 -8.12 4.28
C GLN A 80 -13.24 -7.80 5.61
N ILE A 81 -12.12 -7.08 5.53
CA ILE A 81 -11.31 -6.73 6.68
C ILE A 81 -12.05 -5.63 7.43
N ALA A 82 -12.45 -5.91 8.67
CA ALA A 82 -12.97 -4.88 9.57
C ALA A 82 -11.85 -3.87 9.86
N LEU A 83 -12.10 -2.60 9.51
CA LEU A 83 -11.11 -1.53 9.70
C LEU A 83 -10.88 -1.29 11.19
N GLY A 84 -9.61 -1.21 11.58
CA GLY A 84 -9.15 -1.02 12.94
C GLY A 84 -8.90 -2.30 13.75
N ASP A 85 -9.34 -3.46 13.26
CA ASP A 85 -9.10 -4.77 13.90
C ASP A 85 -7.82 -5.47 13.37
N GLY A 86 -6.84 -4.67 12.92
CA GLY A 86 -5.55 -5.17 12.44
C GLY A 86 -4.60 -5.60 13.56
N ASP A 87 -3.39 -6.03 13.21
CA ASP A 87 -2.31 -6.37 14.14
C ASP A 87 -1.45 -5.11 14.44
N PRO A 88 -1.55 -4.51 15.64
CA PRO A 88 -0.82 -3.29 15.96
C PRO A 88 0.71 -3.48 15.99
N ALA A 89 1.20 -4.69 16.27
CA ALA A 89 2.63 -4.97 16.29
C ALA A 89 3.22 -4.98 14.86
N LYS A 90 2.45 -5.47 13.88
CA LYS A 90 2.79 -5.29 12.46
C LYS A 90 2.62 -3.85 12.02
N GLY A 91 1.57 -3.20 12.49
CA GLY A 91 1.32 -1.77 12.29
C GLY A 91 2.48 -0.89 12.71
N GLU A 92 3.11 -1.16 13.85
CA GLU A 92 4.30 -0.45 14.32
C GLU A 92 5.47 -0.55 13.32
N LYS A 93 5.67 -1.74 12.72
CA LYS A 93 6.71 -1.94 11.70
C LYS A 93 6.40 -1.13 10.45
N ILE A 94 5.14 -1.13 10.01
CA ILE A 94 4.69 -0.36 8.85
C ILE A 94 4.79 1.14 9.10
N PHE A 95 4.48 1.58 10.32
CA PHE A 95 4.63 2.97 10.76
C PHE A 95 6.09 3.45 10.67
N GLY A 96 7.07 2.54 10.59
CA GLY A 96 8.45 2.87 10.22
C GLY A 96 8.57 3.70 8.94
N LYS A 97 7.64 3.55 7.98
CA LYS A 97 7.54 4.36 6.75
C LYS A 97 7.10 5.81 7.03
N CYS A 98 6.48 6.07 8.18
CA CYS A 98 5.92 7.35 8.60
C CYS A 98 6.85 8.13 9.54
N LYS A 99 7.71 7.43 10.30
CA LYS A 99 8.59 7.98 11.37
C LYS A 99 9.56 9.06 10.89
N ALA A 100 9.89 9.11 9.60
CA ALA A 100 10.75 10.16 9.05
C ALA A 100 10.08 11.55 9.06
N CYS A 101 8.74 11.60 9.03
CA CYS A 101 7.98 12.83 8.92
C CYS A 101 7.11 13.10 10.14
N HIS A 102 6.64 12.05 10.82
CA HIS A 102 5.65 12.13 11.87
C HIS A 102 6.17 11.57 13.20
N SER A 103 5.76 12.23 14.29
CA SER A 103 6.00 11.79 15.67
C SER A 103 4.68 11.30 16.30
N LEU A 104 4.79 10.45 17.30
CA LEU A 104 3.70 10.07 18.22
C LEU A 104 3.91 10.67 19.63
N GLU A 105 4.79 11.67 19.75
CA GLU A 105 5.12 12.33 21.03
C GLU A 105 4.63 13.79 21.07
N GLY A 106 3.59 14.14 20.31
CA GLY A 106 3.02 15.49 20.27
C GLY A 106 3.89 16.54 19.56
N LYS A 107 4.96 16.12 18.88
CA LYS A 107 5.93 17.01 18.22
C LYS A 107 5.69 17.10 16.72
N ASN A 108 5.48 18.32 16.22
CA ASN A 108 5.44 18.59 14.78
C ASN A 108 6.84 18.54 14.15
N GLY A 109 6.92 18.07 12.91
CA GLY A 109 8.14 17.98 12.12
C GLY A 109 7.88 18.30 10.65
N VAL A 110 8.34 17.43 9.75
CA VAL A 110 7.99 17.52 8.31
C VAL A 110 6.48 17.36 8.12
N GLY A 111 5.86 16.45 8.89
CA GLY A 111 4.42 16.33 9.06
C GLY A 111 3.98 16.69 10.49
N PRO A 112 2.66 16.83 10.73
CA PRO A 112 2.12 17.03 12.07
C PRO A 112 2.31 15.77 12.93
N HIS A 113 2.24 15.90 14.25
CA HIS A 113 2.20 14.73 15.12
C HIS A 113 0.92 13.89 14.90
N LEU A 114 1.01 12.58 15.15
CA LEU A 114 -0.05 11.60 14.86
C LEU A 114 -0.58 10.89 16.11
N ASP A 115 -0.07 11.18 17.30
CA ASP A 115 -0.78 10.83 18.53
C ASP A 115 -2.15 11.50 18.54
N GLY A 116 -3.18 10.74 18.91
CA GLY A 116 -4.56 11.21 18.85
C GLY A 116 -5.04 11.55 17.44
N VAL A 117 -4.57 10.86 16.38
CA VAL A 117 -5.01 11.16 15.01
C VAL A 117 -6.37 10.55 14.68
N VAL A 118 -6.69 9.39 15.24
CA VAL A 118 -7.98 8.74 14.97
C VAL A 118 -9.10 9.58 15.59
N ASP A 119 -10.16 9.80 14.82
CA ASP A 119 -11.30 10.66 15.15
C ASP A 119 -10.95 12.15 15.38
N ARG A 120 -9.73 12.57 15.07
CA ARG A 120 -9.35 13.99 15.07
C ARG A 120 -9.81 14.68 13.80
N GLU A 121 -10.22 15.93 13.94
CA GLU A 121 -10.54 16.78 12.79
C GLU A 121 -9.34 16.90 11.82
N VAL A 122 -9.66 16.89 10.52
CA VAL A 122 -8.64 17.07 9.47
C VAL A 122 -8.02 18.46 9.61
N ALA A 123 -6.69 18.51 9.54
CA ALA A 123 -5.91 19.74 9.64
C ALA A 123 -6.01 20.51 10.98
N ALA A 124 -6.25 19.81 12.10
CA ALA A 124 -6.49 20.43 13.41
C ALA A 124 -5.27 20.54 14.34
N VAL A 125 -4.07 20.09 13.96
CA VAL A 125 -2.89 20.21 14.85
C VAL A 125 -2.38 21.65 14.87
N ASP A 126 -2.37 22.24 16.06
CA ASP A 126 -1.87 23.59 16.28
C ASP A 126 -0.39 23.73 15.90
N GLY A 127 -0.06 24.87 15.30
CA GLY A 127 1.30 25.21 14.92
C GLY A 127 1.87 24.46 13.71
N PHE A 128 1.12 23.55 13.09
CA PHE A 128 1.52 22.92 11.82
C PHE A 128 0.95 23.68 10.60
N ASN A 129 1.77 23.89 9.57
CA ASN A 129 1.36 24.59 8.36
C ASN A 129 0.85 23.64 7.28
N TYR A 130 -0.45 23.30 7.34
CA TYR A 130 -1.12 22.43 6.38
C TYR A 130 -1.16 22.99 4.95
N SER A 131 -1.42 22.12 3.96
CA SER A 131 -1.77 22.58 2.61
C SER A 131 -3.16 23.23 2.61
N ASP A 132 -3.42 24.10 1.63
CA ASP A 132 -4.75 24.69 1.48
C ASP A 132 -5.81 23.62 1.17
N ALA A 133 -5.42 22.55 0.47
CA ALA A 133 -6.27 21.40 0.21
C ALA A 133 -6.72 20.68 1.49
N LEU A 134 -5.80 20.38 2.42
CA LEU A 134 -6.12 19.74 3.69
C LEU A 134 -6.99 20.65 4.57
N LYS A 135 -6.68 21.95 4.64
CA LYS A 135 -7.50 22.92 5.39
C LYS A 135 -8.93 23.06 4.84
N SER A 136 -9.11 22.89 3.53
CA SER A 136 -10.41 23.04 2.87
C SER A 136 -11.23 21.74 2.81
N HIS A 137 -10.59 20.59 3.05
CA HIS A 137 -11.24 19.28 2.99
C HIS A 137 -12.32 19.12 4.06
N GLY A 138 -12.03 19.57 5.29
CA GLY A 138 -12.91 19.38 6.44
C GLY A 138 -13.05 17.91 6.84
N GLY A 139 -13.98 17.63 7.76
CA GLY A 139 -14.27 16.29 8.26
C GLY A 139 -13.29 15.80 9.32
N THR A 140 -13.31 14.49 9.54
CA THR A 140 -12.63 13.80 10.64
C THR A 140 -11.85 12.60 10.10
N TRP A 141 -10.71 12.29 10.71
CA TRP A 141 -9.93 11.09 10.43
C TRP A 141 -10.58 9.83 11.03
N THR A 142 -11.72 9.42 10.49
CA THR A 142 -12.31 8.10 10.78
C THR A 142 -11.42 6.99 10.24
N LEU A 143 -11.70 5.75 10.62
CA LEU A 143 -10.95 4.58 10.14
C LEU A 143 -11.05 4.44 8.62
N GLU A 144 -12.23 4.70 8.04
CA GLU A 144 -12.47 4.69 6.60
C GLU A 144 -11.67 5.80 5.90
N ALA A 145 -11.73 7.03 6.42
CA ALA A 145 -11.00 8.15 5.85
C ALA A 145 -9.48 7.94 5.89
N LEU A 146 -8.97 7.37 6.99
CA LEU A 146 -7.56 6.99 7.11
C LEU A 146 -7.19 5.88 6.12
N ASN A 147 -8.04 4.87 5.95
CA ASN A 147 -7.81 3.80 5.00
C ASN A 147 -7.75 4.32 3.54
N GLU A 148 -8.68 5.19 3.15
CA GLU A 148 -8.69 5.82 1.83
C GLU A 148 -7.46 6.73 1.62
N TRP A 149 -7.18 7.59 2.61
CA TRP A 149 -6.03 8.48 2.60
C TRP A 149 -4.71 7.73 2.47
N LEU A 150 -4.52 6.66 3.24
CA LEU A 150 -3.30 5.86 3.21
C LEU A 150 -3.17 5.03 1.93
N THR A 151 -4.26 4.76 1.19
CA THR A 151 -4.19 4.03 -0.09
C THR A 151 -3.47 4.84 -1.17
N ASN A 152 -3.85 6.12 -1.31
CA ASN A 152 -3.17 7.09 -2.14
C ASN A 152 -3.47 8.53 -1.69
N PRO A 153 -2.57 9.16 -0.92
CA PRO A 153 -2.83 10.49 -0.41
C PRO A 153 -3.06 11.55 -1.49
N LYS A 154 -2.29 11.46 -2.60
CA LYS A 154 -2.36 12.44 -3.69
C LYS A 154 -3.69 12.39 -4.42
N ASP A 155 -4.28 11.21 -4.54
CA ASP A 155 -5.57 11.03 -5.20
C ASP A 155 -6.72 11.35 -4.24
N TYR A 156 -6.59 10.98 -2.96
CA TYR A 156 -7.64 11.23 -1.96
C TYR A 156 -7.85 12.73 -1.69
N ILE A 157 -6.76 13.47 -1.47
CA ILE A 157 -6.82 14.94 -1.32
C ILE A 157 -5.82 15.58 -2.29
N PRO A 158 -6.25 15.88 -3.53
CA PRO A 158 -5.41 16.53 -4.52
C PRO A 158 -4.85 17.86 -4.03
N GLY A 159 -3.55 18.09 -4.23
CA GLY A 159 -2.87 19.30 -3.75
C GLY A 159 -2.42 19.26 -2.28
N ASN A 160 -2.53 18.11 -1.61
CA ASN A 160 -1.85 17.90 -0.34
C ASN A 160 -0.31 17.92 -0.51
N LYS A 161 0.40 18.22 0.59
CA LYS A 161 1.87 18.33 0.60
C LYS A 161 2.58 17.06 1.08
N MET A 162 1.85 15.99 1.41
CA MET A 162 2.42 14.74 1.89
C MET A 162 3.00 13.94 0.71
N SER A 163 4.33 13.88 0.62
CA SER A 163 5.02 13.11 -0.42
C SER A 163 5.15 11.64 -0.03
N PHE A 164 4.00 10.96 0.06
CA PHE A 164 3.92 9.52 0.32
C PHE A 164 3.15 8.83 -0.80
N ALA A 165 3.64 7.66 -1.25
CA ALA A 165 3.05 6.92 -2.36
C ALA A 165 1.76 6.16 -1.99
N GLY A 166 1.54 5.96 -0.69
CA GLY A 166 0.44 5.14 -0.16
C GLY A 166 0.85 3.69 0.15
N LEU A 167 -0.08 2.98 0.79
CA LEU A 167 -0.02 1.58 1.16
C LEU A 167 -1.09 0.83 0.36
N LYS A 168 -0.67 0.02 -0.63
CA LYS A 168 -1.60 -0.63 -1.56
C LYS A 168 -2.29 -1.86 -0.97
N LYS A 169 -1.60 -2.60 -0.12
CA LYS A 169 -2.15 -3.77 0.59
C LYS A 169 -3.16 -3.30 1.64
N ALA A 170 -4.33 -3.92 1.66
CA ALA A 170 -5.40 -3.55 2.60
C ALA A 170 -5.03 -3.92 4.03
N GLU A 171 -4.35 -5.04 4.20
CA GLU A 171 -3.85 -5.57 5.46
C GLU A 171 -2.83 -4.61 6.07
N ASP A 172 -1.87 -4.11 5.27
CA ASP A 172 -0.89 -3.13 5.74
C ASP A 172 -1.56 -1.85 6.28
N ARG A 173 -2.63 -1.40 5.61
CA ARG A 173 -3.40 -0.23 6.04
C ARG A 173 -4.15 -0.52 7.33
N ASN A 174 -4.78 -1.69 7.42
CA ASN A 174 -5.53 -2.06 8.61
C ASN A 174 -4.62 -2.18 9.84
N ASP A 175 -3.47 -2.84 9.69
CA ASP A 175 -2.48 -3.00 10.75
C ASP A 175 -1.95 -1.64 11.24
N VAL A 176 -1.59 -0.72 10.32
CA VAL A 176 -1.09 0.61 10.73
C VAL A 176 -2.19 1.47 11.35
N ILE A 177 -3.44 1.34 10.91
CA ILE A 177 -4.58 2.04 11.51
C ILE A 177 -4.82 1.53 12.94
N ALA A 178 -4.78 0.21 13.15
CA ALA A 178 -4.88 -0.39 14.49
C ALA A 178 -3.78 0.14 15.42
N TYR A 179 -2.53 0.23 14.92
CA TYR A 179 -1.43 0.84 15.67
C TYR A 179 -1.67 2.32 15.99
N LEU A 180 -2.20 3.11 15.05
CA LEU A 180 -2.53 4.52 15.29
C LEU A 180 -3.69 4.69 16.30
N GLN A 181 -4.64 3.77 16.34
CA GLN A 181 -5.71 3.74 17.34
C GLN A 181 -5.15 3.57 18.75
N GLU A 182 -4.18 2.65 18.95
CA GLU A 182 -3.52 2.48 20.25
C GLU A 182 -2.82 3.76 20.74
N HIS A 183 -2.39 4.62 19.81
CA HIS A 183 -1.74 5.90 20.11
C HIS A 183 -2.72 7.08 20.10
N SER A 184 -4.01 6.81 19.97
CA SER A 184 -5.08 7.81 20.01
C SER A 184 -5.99 7.69 21.22
N ASN A 185 -5.79 6.65 22.04
CA ASN A 185 -6.56 6.35 23.25
C ASN A 185 -5.81 6.72 24.54
#